data_AF-A0A9L0IMX4-F1
#
_entry.id   AF-A0A9L0IMX4-F1
#
_cell.length_a   1.000
_cell.length_b   1.000
_cell.length_c   1.000
_cell.angle_alpha   90.00
_cell.angle_beta   90.00
_cell.angle_gamma   90.00
#
_symmetry.space_group_name_H-M   'P 1'
#
loop_
_entity.id
_entity.type
_entity.pdbx_description
1 polymer ?
#
loop_
_entity_poly.entity_id
_entity_poly.type
_entity_poly.pdbx_seq_one_letter_code
_entity_poly.pdbx_strand_id
1 'polypeptide(L)'
;MVIKVFVATSSGSVAIRKKQQEVVGFLEANKIDFKELDIAGDEDNRKWMRENVPGEKKPQNGIPLPPQIFNEEQYCGDFDSFFSAKEENIIYSFLGLAPPPGSKGTEKAEESGENEAQKEDNEDAGNLAESQEKNEEEAETATEETKEVTEEGAEGDGEEEEAEQGEEEEPGEEEDDS
;
A
#
# COMPACT_ATOMS: atom_id res chain seq x y z
N MET A 1 -22.35 10.93 -2.41
CA MET A 1 -21.16 10.69 -1.58
C MET A 1 -21.16 9.24 -1.14
N VAL A 2 -20.17 8.46 -1.55
CA VAL A 2 -20.01 7.03 -1.20
C VAL A 2 -18.51 6.75 -1.04
N ILE A 3 -18.11 6.20 0.09
CA ILE A 3 -16.72 5.79 0.31
C ILE A 3 -16.45 4.51 -0.51
N LYS A 4 -15.37 4.51 -1.30
CA LYS A 4 -14.85 3.31 -1.97
C LYS A 4 -13.59 2.87 -1.25
N VAL A 5 -13.52 1.61 -0.85
CA VAL A 5 -12.33 1.01 -0.26
C VAL A 5 -11.83 -0.08 -1.20
N PHE A 6 -10.68 0.16 -1.83
CA PHE A 6 -10.03 -0.86 -2.64
C PHE A 6 -9.30 -1.84 -1.75
N VAL A 7 -9.64 -3.12 -1.87
CA VAL A 7 -9.12 -4.23 -1.07
C VAL A 7 -8.57 -5.32 -2.00
N ALA A 8 -7.67 -6.17 -1.52
CA ALA A 8 -7.34 -7.43 -2.17
C ALA A 8 -7.86 -8.58 -1.30
N THR A 9 -8.95 -9.22 -1.74
CA THR A 9 -9.62 -10.30 -1.00
C THR A 9 -8.72 -11.51 -0.79
N SER A 10 -7.99 -11.92 -1.84
CA SER A 10 -7.04 -13.04 -1.85
C SER A 10 -5.58 -12.63 -1.61
N SER A 11 -5.34 -11.53 -0.87
CA SER A 11 -3.97 -11.08 -0.56
C SER A 11 -3.21 -12.09 0.31
N GLY A 12 -2.08 -12.61 -0.20
CA GLY A 12 -1.18 -13.49 0.55
C GLY A 12 -0.62 -12.83 1.81
N SER A 13 -0.39 -11.51 1.79
CA SER A 13 0.16 -10.76 2.92
C SER A 13 -0.84 -10.65 4.08
N VAL A 14 -0.48 -11.23 5.23
CA VAL A 14 -1.25 -11.09 6.48
C VAL A 14 -1.31 -9.62 6.94
N ALA A 15 -0.25 -8.85 6.72
CA ALA A 15 -0.21 -7.43 7.08
C ALA A 15 -1.23 -6.61 6.28
N ILE A 16 -1.30 -6.84 4.96
CA ILE A 16 -2.30 -6.19 4.09
C ILE A 16 -3.72 -6.59 4.52
N ARG A 17 -3.98 -7.89 4.74
CA ARG A 17 -5.29 -8.36 5.20
C ARG A 17 -5.73 -7.70 6.51
N LYS A 18 -4.84 -7.56 7.50
CA LYS A 18 -5.13 -6.85 8.76
C LYS A 18 -5.42 -5.37 8.54
N LYS A 19 -4.60 -4.67 7.74
CA LYS A 19 -4.82 -3.26 7.40
C LYS A 19 -6.18 -3.03 6.74
N GLN A 20 -6.58 -3.90 5.79
CA GLN A 20 -7.90 -3.87 5.16
C GLN A 20 -9.03 -4.09 6.17
N GLN A 21 -8.92 -5.14 7.00
CA GLN A 21 -9.93 -5.47 8.02
C GLN A 21 -10.15 -4.35 9.03
N GLU A 22 -9.09 -3.62 9.43
CA GLU A 22 -9.22 -2.48 10.34
C GLU A 22 -9.94 -1.29 9.69
N VAL A 23 -9.67 -0.99 8.41
CA VAL A 23 -10.40 0.07 7.67
C VAL A 23 -11.88 -0.31 7.51
N VAL A 24 -12.15 -1.50 6.97
CA VAL A 24 -13.52 -2.02 6.73
C VAL A 24 -14.30 -2.08 8.04
N GLY A 25 -13.77 -2.75 9.06
CA GLY A 25 -14.43 -2.91 10.35
C GLY A 25 -14.65 -1.59 11.09
N PHE A 26 -13.79 -0.57 10.89
CA PHE A 26 -14.04 0.78 11.41
C PHE A 26 -15.24 1.44 10.72
N LEU A 27 -15.34 1.38 9.39
CA LEU A 27 -16.46 1.97 8.64
C LEU A 27 -17.79 1.30 9.03
N GLU A 28 -17.81 -0.04 9.13
CA GLU A 28 -18.96 -0.81 9.59
C GLU A 28 -19.39 -0.49 11.03
N ALA A 29 -18.42 -0.33 11.94
CA ALA A 29 -18.67 0.02 13.34
C ALA A 29 -19.27 1.43 13.47
N ASN A 30 -18.80 2.38 12.66
CA ASN A 30 -19.27 3.77 12.66
C ASN A 30 -20.52 4.01 11.80
N LYS A 31 -21.04 2.97 11.11
CA LYS A 31 -22.21 3.07 10.20
C LYS A 31 -21.99 4.09 9.07
N ILE A 32 -20.76 4.12 8.54
CA ILE A 32 -20.42 4.87 7.34
C ILE A 32 -20.74 3.97 6.14
N ASP A 33 -21.49 4.46 5.16
CA ASP A 33 -21.78 3.72 3.94
C ASP A 33 -20.56 3.68 3.01
N PHE A 34 -20.12 2.47 2.64
CA PHE A 34 -18.99 2.25 1.75
C PHE A 34 -19.23 1.09 0.78
N LYS A 35 -18.35 0.97 -0.22
CA LYS A 35 -18.24 -0.18 -1.13
C LYS A 35 -16.83 -0.73 -1.08
N GLU A 36 -16.70 -2.03 -0.84
CA GLU A 36 -15.46 -2.75 -1.10
C GLU A 36 -15.33 -3.01 -2.60
N LEU A 37 -14.16 -2.69 -3.14
CA LEU A 37 -13.80 -2.93 -4.53
C LEU A 37 -12.57 -3.84 -4.54
N ASP A 38 -12.78 -5.11 -4.82
CA ASP A 38 -11.67 -6.07 -4.87
C ASP A 38 -10.77 -5.77 -6.08
N ILE A 39 -9.46 -5.75 -5.87
CA ILE A 39 -8.44 -5.60 -6.92
C ILE A 39 -7.74 -6.92 -7.24
N ALA A 40 -8.05 -7.99 -6.49
CA ALA A 40 -7.44 -9.30 -6.69
C ALA A 40 -8.24 -10.13 -7.72
N GLY A 41 -9.57 -10.16 -7.61
CA GLY A 41 -10.47 -10.80 -8.56
C GLY A 41 -10.96 -9.93 -9.73
N ASP A 42 -10.79 -8.61 -9.67
CA ASP A 42 -11.29 -7.65 -10.67
C ASP A 42 -10.16 -6.73 -11.17
N GLU A 43 -9.91 -6.80 -12.48
CA GLU A 43 -8.80 -6.09 -13.12
C GLU A 43 -9.11 -4.60 -13.37
N ASP A 44 -10.38 -4.23 -13.56
CA ASP A 44 -10.80 -2.85 -13.78
C ASP A 44 -10.66 -2.05 -12.48
N ASN A 45 -11.08 -2.63 -11.34
CA ASN A 45 -10.81 -2.04 -10.02
C ASN A 45 -9.30 -1.88 -9.76
N ARG A 46 -8.51 -2.90 -10.09
CA ARG A 46 -7.05 -2.90 -9.93
C ARG A 46 -6.38 -1.81 -10.77
N LYS A 47 -6.84 -1.63 -12.02
CA LYS A 47 -6.35 -0.59 -12.93
C LYS A 47 -6.77 0.79 -12.43
N TRP A 48 -8.06 0.99 -12.16
CA TRP A 48 -8.63 2.25 -11.68
C TRP A 48 -7.91 2.74 -10.42
N MET A 49 -7.68 1.87 -9.43
CA MET A 49 -6.94 2.22 -8.22
C MET A 49 -5.53 2.74 -8.54
N ARG A 50 -4.80 2.07 -9.43
CA ARG A 50 -3.42 2.45 -9.78
C ARG A 50 -3.34 3.76 -10.59
N GLU A 51 -4.37 4.06 -11.37
CA GLU A 51 -4.48 5.29 -12.15
C GLU A 51 -4.90 6.49 -11.29
N ASN A 52 -5.82 6.29 -10.32
CA ASN A 52 -6.41 7.37 -9.53
C ASN A 52 -5.68 7.67 -8.19
N VAL A 53 -4.77 6.82 -7.71
CA VAL A 53 -3.86 7.21 -6.61
C VAL A 53 -2.88 8.29 -7.12
N PRO A 54 -2.74 9.46 -6.45
CA PRO A 54 -1.80 10.52 -6.83
C PRO A 54 -0.34 10.06 -6.84
N GLY A 55 0.49 10.61 -7.73
CA GLY A 55 1.88 10.18 -7.93
C GLY A 55 2.74 10.34 -6.67
N GLU A 56 2.55 11.43 -5.94
CA GLU A 56 3.22 11.79 -4.69
C GLU A 56 2.86 10.85 -3.53
N LYS A 57 1.74 10.12 -3.67
CA LYS A 57 1.21 9.16 -2.71
C LYS A 57 1.52 7.72 -3.10
N LYS A 58 2.21 7.47 -4.22
CA LYS A 58 2.65 6.12 -4.59
C LYS A 58 3.92 5.74 -3.82
N PRO A 59 4.03 4.49 -3.34
CA PRO A 59 5.26 4.01 -2.72
C PRO A 59 6.43 4.00 -3.72
N GLN A 60 7.67 3.89 -3.21
CA GLN A 60 8.91 3.99 -4.00
C GLN A 60 9.03 2.96 -5.16
N ASN A 61 8.29 1.85 -5.10
CA ASN A 61 8.19 0.85 -6.18
C ASN A 61 7.09 1.17 -7.23
N GLY A 62 6.40 2.30 -7.11
CA GLY A 62 5.39 2.81 -8.03
C GLY A 62 4.01 2.15 -7.95
N ILE A 63 3.84 1.07 -7.17
CA ILE A 63 2.59 0.29 -7.15
C ILE A 63 1.86 0.51 -5.81
N PRO A 64 0.74 1.27 -5.78
CA PRO A 64 -0.06 1.39 -4.57
C PRO A 64 -0.63 0.03 -4.15
N LEU A 65 -0.54 -0.26 -2.85
CA LEU A 65 -1.03 -1.49 -2.22
C LEU A 65 -2.29 -1.17 -1.40
N PRO A 66 -3.27 -2.11 -1.31
CA PRO A 66 -4.48 -1.90 -0.53
C PRO A 66 -4.22 -1.97 0.99
N PRO A 67 -5.09 -1.37 1.83
CA PRO A 67 -6.29 -0.63 1.43
C PRO A 67 -5.98 0.75 0.86
N GLN A 68 -6.77 1.17 -0.14
CA GLN A 68 -6.76 2.54 -0.68
C GLN A 68 -8.18 3.09 -0.64
N ILE A 69 -8.34 4.29 -0.08
CA ILE A 69 -9.63 4.87 0.28
C ILE A 69 -9.90 6.10 -0.59
N PHE A 70 -11.09 6.13 -1.19
CA PHE A 70 -11.58 7.23 -2.01
C PHE A 70 -12.97 7.63 -1.56
N ASN A 71 -13.30 8.91 -1.70
CA ASN A 71 -14.67 9.40 -1.67
C ASN A 71 -15.11 9.68 -3.10
N GLU A 72 -15.92 8.78 -3.66
CA GLU A 72 -16.29 8.73 -5.07
C GLU A 72 -15.08 8.67 -6.02
N GLU A 73 -14.55 9.79 -6.47
CA GLU A 73 -13.33 9.87 -7.32
C GLU A 73 -12.17 10.59 -6.62
N GLN A 74 -12.43 11.23 -5.49
CA GLN A 74 -11.42 11.96 -4.71
C GLN A 74 -10.61 10.97 -3.85
N TYR A 75 -9.28 11.03 -3.95
CA TYR A 75 -8.40 10.22 -3.13
C TYR A 75 -8.34 10.75 -1.69
N CYS A 76 -8.74 9.93 -0.72
CA CYS A 76 -8.63 10.26 0.71
C CYS A 76 -7.23 9.89 1.22
N GLY A 77 -6.80 8.65 0.97
CA GLY A 77 -5.52 8.15 1.46
C GLY A 77 -5.40 6.63 1.46
N ASP A 78 -4.24 6.18 1.93
CA ASP A 78 -3.92 4.79 2.23
C ASP A 78 -4.22 4.44 3.70
N PHE A 79 -3.84 3.23 4.13
CA PHE A 79 -3.97 2.82 5.53
C PHE A 79 -3.26 3.75 6.51
N ASP A 80 -2.04 4.19 6.20
CA ASP A 80 -1.22 4.94 7.15
C ASP A 80 -1.83 6.34 7.35
N SER A 81 -2.30 6.98 6.27
CA SER A 81 -3.07 8.23 6.32
C SER A 81 -4.40 8.08 7.09
N PHE A 82 -5.13 6.98 6.87
CA PHE A 82 -6.36 6.66 7.60
C PHE A 82 -6.10 6.47 9.11
N PHE A 83 -5.02 5.79 9.46
CA PHE A 83 -4.65 5.51 10.85
C PHE A 83 -4.32 6.81 11.59
N SER A 84 -3.49 7.69 11.01
CA SER A 84 -3.24 9.03 11.58
C SER A 84 -4.52 9.84 11.74
N ALA A 85 -5.40 9.88 10.73
CA ALA A 85 -6.68 10.61 10.82
C ALA A 85 -7.63 10.05 11.91
N LYS A 86 -7.55 8.74 12.17
CA LYS A 86 -8.28 8.06 13.26
C LYS A 86 -7.70 8.42 14.64
N GLU A 87 -6.38 8.44 14.82
CA GLU A 87 -5.73 8.86 16.07
C GLU A 87 -5.96 10.35 16.37
N GLU A 88 -5.90 11.21 15.35
CA GLU A 88 -6.16 12.65 15.45
C GLU A 88 -7.66 13.00 15.58
N ASN A 89 -8.56 12.02 15.53
CA ASN A 89 -10.02 12.18 15.57
C ASN A 89 -10.62 13.03 14.42
N ILE A 90 -9.87 13.23 13.32
CA ILE A 90 -10.29 13.95 12.12
C ILE A 90 -10.81 13.03 11.00
N ILE A 91 -11.12 11.77 11.34
CA ILE A 91 -11.43 10.72 10.37
C ILE A 91 -12.60 11.02 9.42
N TYR A 92 -13.63 11.74 9.89
CA TYR A 92 -14.74 12.17 9.03
C TYR A 92 -14.26 13.18 7.99
N SER A 93 -13.44 14.16 8.39
CA SER A 93 -12.82 15.13 7.48
C SER A 93 -11.87 14.47 6.47
N PHE A 94 -11.07 13.47 6.90
CA PHE A 94 -10.23 12.65 6.02
C PHE A 94 -11.05 11.90 4.94
N LEU A 95 -12.21 11.36 5.33
CA LEU A 95 -13.15 10.73 4.41
C LEU A 95 -13.96 11.74 3.58
N GLY A 96 -13.80 13.05 3.79
CA GLY A 96 -14.62 14.09 3.15
C GLY A 96 -16.08 14.11 3.60
N LEU A 97 -16.38 13.53 4.77
CA LEU A 97 -17.72 13.42 5.36
C LEU A 97 -17.94 14.52 6.40
N ALA A 98 -19.19 14.96 6.56
CA ALA A 98 -19.57 15.81 7.69
C ALA A 98 -19.41 15.03 9.02
N PRO A 99 -18.80 15.62 10.07
CA PRO A 99 -18.68 14.97 11.36
C PRO A 99 -20.07 14.75 12.01
N PRO A 100 -20.29 13.64 12.73
CA PRO A 100 -21.59 13.35 13.33
C PRO A 100 -21.94 14.35 14.44
N PRO A 101 -23.25 14.65 14.64
CA PRO A 101 -23.69 15.65 15.60
C PRO A 101 -23.30 15.27 17.04
N GLY A 102 -22.38 16.03 17.62
CA GLY A 102 -21.82 15.78 18.96
C GLY A 102 -20.29 15.61 18.98
N SER A 103 -19.65 15.37 17.85
CA SER A 103 -18.18 15.37 17.74
C SER A 103 -17.62 16.78 17.95
N LYS A 104 -16.84 16.95 19.02
CA LYS A 104 -16.07 18.19 19.26
C LYS A 104 -14.77 18.16 18.46
N GLY A 105 -14.79 18.68 17.23
CA GLY A 105 -13.60 18.80 16.39
C GLY A 105 -13.85 19.59 15.11
N THR A 106 -13.24 20.78 15.04
CA THR A 106 -12.98 21.59 13.83
C THR A 106 -14.15 21.82 12.86
N GLU A 107 -14.87 22.90 13.12
CA GLU A 107 -15.58 23.67 12.10
C GLU A 107 -14.60 24.29 11.08
N LYS A 108 -14.37 23.62 9.94
CA LYS A 108 -13.96 24.31 8.70
C LYS A 108 -14.37 23.52 7.45
N ALA A 109 -15.42 24.00 6.79
CA ALA A 109 -15.73 23.69 5.40
C ALA A 109 -15.08 24.73 4.46
N GLU A 110 -15.37 24.62 3.17
CA GLU A 110 -14.92 25.49 2.05
C GLU A 110 -13.48 25.18 1.61
N GLU A 111 -13.28 24.45 0.51
CA GLU A 111 -13.52 24.83 -0.90
C GLU A 111 -12.50 25.87 -1.41
N SER A 112 -11.48 25.40 -2.13
CA SER A 112 -11.19 25.88 -3.48
C SER A 112 -10.26 24.88 -4.18
N GLY A 113 -10.65 24.45 -5.38
CA GLY A 113 -9.74 23.89 -6.36
C GLY A 113 -9.57 24.92 -7.47
N GLU A 114 -8.47 25.68 -7.44
CA GLU A 114 -8.17 26.66 -8.48
C GLU A 114 -6.78 26.39 -9.09
N ASN A 115 -6.77 26.46 -10.41
CA ASN A 115 -5.65 26.17 -11.29
C ASN A 115 -5.08 27.50 -11.81
N GLU A 116 -3.87 27.86 -11.42
CA GLU A 116 -3.11 28.89 -12.12
C GLU A 116 -1.68 28.42 -12.40
N ALA A 117 -1.36 28.35 -13.69
CA ALA A 117 0.01 28.24 -14.18
C ALA A 117 0.46 29.60 -14.70
N GLN A 118 1.55 30.18 -14.15
CA GLN A 118 2.35 31.15 -14.91
C GLN A 118 3.83 31.23 -14.47
N LYS A 119 4.67 30.86 -15.43
CA LYS A 119 6.06 31.24 -15.74
C LYS A 119 6.34 32.74 -15.40
N GLU A 120 7.52 33.24 -14.99
CA GLU A 120 8.85 33.34 -15.64
C GLU A 120 9.91 33.74 -14.58
N ASP A 121 11.07 33.08 -14.52
CA ASP A 121 12.38 33.52 -15.09
C ASP A 121 13.07 34.72 -14.41
N ASN A 122 14.26 34.49 -13.83
CA ASN A 122 15.41 35.42 -13.91
C ASN A 122 16.72 34.70 -13.51
N GLU A 123 17.73 34.76 -14.37
CA GLU A 123 19.11 34.34 -14.08
C GLU A 123 19.91 35.53 -13.51
N ASP A 124 20.82 35.30 -12.54
CA ASP A 124 21.98 36.18 -12.34
C ASP A 124 23.18 35.38 -11.79
N ALA A 125 24.40 35.80 -12.15
CA ALA A 125 25.57 34.94 -12.11
C ALA A 125 26.79 35.53 -11.37
N GLY A 126 27.44 34.67 -10.57
CA GLY A 126 28.81 34.88 -10.08
C GLY A 126 28.93 35.58 -8.72
N ASN A 127 30.11 35.62 -8.08
CA ASN A 127 31.37 34.92 -8.39
C ASN A 127 32.34 34.94 -7.16
N LEU A 128 33.14 33.87 -7.02
CA LEU A 128 34.48 33.79 -6.39
C LEU A 128 34.76 34.09 -4.89
N ALA A 129 35.64 33.22 -4.34
CA ALA A 129 36.73 33.46 -3.37
C ALA A 129 36.38 33.71 -1.88
N GLU A 130 36.67 32.75 -0.98
CA GLU A 130 37.88 32.65 -0.12
C GLU A 130 37.72 33.34 1.26
N SER A 131 38.28 32.88 2.41
CA SER A 131 39.17 31.74 2.70
C SER A 131 39.18 31.42 4.23
N GLN A 132 39.70 30.24 4.63
CA GLN A 132 40.22 29.85 5.97
C GLN A 132 39.23 29.74 7.17
N GLU A 133 39.44 28.90 8.20
CA GLU A 133 40.57 28.00 8.54
C GLU A 133 40.11 26.73 9.31
N LYS A 134 40.58 25.56 8.84
CA LYS A 134 41.30 24.49 9.58
C LYS A 134 40.83 23.99 10.97
N ASN A 135 40.55 22.68 11.05
CA ASN A 135 41.31 21.79 11.93
C ASN A 135 41.53 20.42 11.26
N GLU A 136 42.77 19.93 11.31
CA GLU A 136 43.21 18.63 10.75
C GLU A 136 43.48 17.61 11.88
N GLU A 137 43.95 16.43 11.46
CA GLU A 137 44.48 15.26 12.19
C GLU A 137 43.47 14.09 12.26
N GLU A 138 43.35 13.28 11.20
CA GLU A 138 44.29 12.23 10.72
C GLU A 138 44.42 11.00 11.65
N ALA A 139 43.95 9.84 11.17
CA ALA A 139 44.77 8.65 10.90
C ALA A 139 43.88 7.52 10.34
N GLU A 140 43.98 7.16 9.05
CA GLU A 140 44.85 6.09 8.51
C GLU A 140 44.41 4.68 8.99
N THR A 141 43.87 3.76 8.17
CA THR A 141 44.43 3.08 6.98
C THR A 141 43.29 2.30 6.27
N ALA A 142 43.15 2.27 4.93
CA ALA A 142 43.86 1.43 3.93
C ALA A 142 43.76 -0.10 4.22
N THR A 143 43.42 -1.01 3.30
CA THR A 143 43.08 -0.98 1.84
C THR A 143 42.46 -2.34 1.43
N GLU A 144 41.87 -2.42 0.23
CA GLU A 144 41.86 -3.55 -0.76
C GLU A 144 42.16 -5.00 -0.31
N GLU A 145 41.65 -6.11 -0.84
CA GLU A 145 40.80 -6.55 -1.97
C GLU A 145 41.02 -8.09 -1.98
N THR A 146 40.31 -8.86 -2.84
CA THR A 146 40.69 -10.25 -3.26
C THR A 146 40.57 -11.37 -2.21
N LYS A 147 40.36 -12.67 -2.53
CA LYS A 147 39.81 -13.36 -3.72
C LYS A 147 39.68 -14.87 -3.39
N GLU A 148 38.50 -15.45 -3.63
CA GLU A 148 38.22 -16.84 -4.08
C GLU A 148 38.60 -18.13 -3.28
N VAL A 149 37.62 -19.06 -3.26
CA VAL A 149 37.68 -20.49 -3.72
C VAL A 149 37.94 -21.67 -2.75
N THR A 150 37.12 -22.72 -2.95
CA THR A 150 37.21 -24.16 -2.54
C THR A 150 37.16 -24.56 -1.06
N GLU A 151 36.72 -25.77 -0.66
CA GLU A 151 35.73 -26.77 -1.15
C GLU A 151 35.64 -27.91 -0.08
N GLU A 152 34.59 -28.75 -0.12
CA GLU A 152 34.38 -30.01 0.66
C GLU A 152 34.34 -29.87 2.21
N GLY A 153 33.60 -30.65 3.02
CA GLY A 153 32.61 -31.75 2.91
C GLY A 153 32.16 -32.08 4.37
N ALA A 154 31.20 -32.93 4.71
CA ALA A 154 30.29 -33.82 3.99
C ALA A 154 29.13 -34.26 4.94
N GLU A 155 28.00 -34.73 4.38
CA GLU A 155 27.01 -35.72 4.92
C GLU A 155 26.33 -35.48 6.29
N GLY A 156 25.05 -35.78 6.53
CA GLY A 156 23.90 -36.31 5.76
C GLY A 156 22.63 -36.04 6.60
N ASP A 157 21.43 -36.57 6.41
CA ASP A 157 20.81 -37.52 5.47
C ASP A 157 19.26 -37.38 5.67
N GLY A 158 18.42 -37.70 4.68
CA GLY A 158 16.96 -37.71 4.86
C GLY A 158 16.08 -37.04 3.79
N GLU A 159 16.19 -37.49 2.53
CA GLU A 159 14.99 -37.67 1.68
C GLU A 159 14.22 -38.92 2.24
N GLU A 160 12.95 -39.20 1.96
CA GLU A 160 12.36 -39.54 0.65
C GLU A 160 10.95 -38.94 0.51
N GLU A 161 10.65 -38.34 -0.65
CA GLU A 161 9.28 -38.21 -1.16
C GLU A 161 8.82 -39.53 -1.78
N GLU A 162 7.51 -39.72 -1.99
CA GLU A 162 6.97 -40.33 -3.22
C GLU A 162 5.48 -39.95 -3.33
N ALA A 163 5.00 -39.78 -4.57
CA ALA A 163 3.72 -39.14 -4.87
C ALA A 163 2.76 -40.04 -5.69
N GLU A 164 1.53 -39.55 -5.84
CA GLU A 164 0.52 -39.93 -6.84
C GLU A 164 0.25 -41.41 -7.18
N GLN A 165 -1.01 -41.82 -6.98
CA GLN A 165 -1.90 -41.94 -8.15
C GLN A 165 -3.37 -41.95 -7.75
N GLY A 166 -4.19 -41.28 -8.58
CA GLY A 166 -5.63 -41.49 -8.64
C GLY A 166 -5.99 -42.06 -10.01
N GLU A 167 -7.02 -42.89 -10.06
CA GLU A 167 -7.77 -43.21 -11.27
C GLU A 167 -9.25 -42.99 -10.99
N GLU A 168 -9.98 -42.54 -12.01
CA GLU A 168 -11.39 -42.17 -11.94
C GLU A 168 -12.32 -43.27 -12.51
N GLU A 169 -13.63 -43.05 -12.29
CA GLU A 169 -14.78 -43.48 -13.09
C GLU A 169 -15.81 -44.44 -12.44
N GLU A 170 -17.06 -43.98 -12.54
CA GLU A 170 -18.37 -44.54 -12.17
C GLU A 170 -18.93 -45.44 -13.32
N PRO A 171 -20.20 -45.92 -13.34
CA PRO A 171 -21.30 -45.87 -12.36
C PRO A 171 -21.92 -47.26 -12.04
N GLY A 172 -23.04 -47.28 -11.31
CA GLY A 172 -23.89 -48.49 -11.13
C GLY A 172 -25.16 -48.51 -11.99
N GLU A 173 -25.51 -49.69 -12.54
CA GLU A 173 -26.71 -50.11 -13.31
C GLU A 173 -26.80 -51.67 -13.24
N GLU A 174 -27.92 -52.40 -13.06
CA GLU A 174 -29.31 -52.08 -12.64
C GLU A 174 -29.87 -53.08 -11.57
N GLU A 175 -30.22 -54.33 -11.92
CA GLU A 175 -31.08 -55.28 -11.16
C GLU A 175 -30.72 -56.78 -11.39
N ASP A 176 -31.05 -57.70 -10.45
CA ASP A 176 -31.46 -59.10 -10.73
C ASP A 176 -32.39 -59.67 -9.62
N ASP A 177 -33.29 -60.58 -10.00
CA ASP A 177 -34.48 -61.04 -9.26
C ASP A 177 -34.30 -62.44 -8.62
N SER A 178 -34.58 -62.59 -7.31
CA SER A 178 -34.89 -63.87 -6.61
C SER A 178 -35.30 -63.72 -5.14
#